data_AF-A0AAG5DBK7-F1
#
_entry.id   AF-A0AAG5DBK7-F1
#
_cell.length_a   1.000
_cell.length_b   1.000
_cell.length_c   1.000
_cell.angle_alpha   90.00
_cell.angle_beta   90.00
_cell.angle_gamma   90.00
#
_symmetry.space_group_name_H-M   'P 1'
#
loop_
_entity.id
_entity.type
_entity.pdbx_description
1 polymer ?
#
loop_
_entity_poly.entity_id
_entity_poly.type
_entity_poly.pdbx_seq_one_letter_code
_entity_poly.pdbx_strand_id
1 'polypeptide(L)'
;MTTDSLGEKLTADGRKCAARVRSDKMRLNSLGCILVTICGALATLFVGASAEACPVFLTISAYSRSIEDAPLVINWGPGCESPPDWIGLYTENPALSSAPPIAKVLVNGEPSGQVVSAVKFGHQKLPGGWSYEQVLQHIPKRKSKPICFDFYLTSYGADGQLQYFDCLKIQPAWMFAESSLGNMTLKDLFLPGTHCSGCYQTRTNAGNVVLKKIGFRQSLDIWSQLVFGVRYLDFSVGYYPSHNGTRNFWIMNEHFRVASLGPLLQDIRRFVILSEETVFLDFRRFPLGFHNHPEQHAVLLALLEQELGDLVYRRQFLPAEQDDEGEERGTDGESYHLTIGDMRREGKYILITYNHEASLNESDIVWKPWKKHSSAFLKHTELEEFMQNLFSQKHPDAPKDIGWSLHGVQGFQGSYNEEDATYLLPKERASIVNPKLIHLLRGPWSLSANAVLLDFFANTNLVDLAVYTNRYKILHNAMNEAVVLDIQ
;
A
#
# COMPACT_ATOMS: atom_id res chain seq x y z
N MET A 1 -72.55 -8.38 -42.86
CA MET A 1 -73.24 -7.78 -41.69
C MET A 1 -74.39 -8.70 -41.34
N THR A 2 -74.60 -8.96 -40.04
CA THR A 2 -75.36 -10.08 -39.40
C THR A 2 -74.65 -11.43 -39.55
N THR A 3 -74.52 -12.35 -38.58
CA THR A 3 -75.39 -12.92 -37.51
C THR A 3 -74.49 -13.78 -36.55
N ASP A 4 -74.69 -13.81 -35.22
CA ASP A 4 -75.37 -14.85 -34.39
C ASP A 4 -74.53 -15.96 -33.69
N SER A 5 -74.90 -16.19 -32.42
CA SER A 5 -75.27 -17.49 -31.80
C SER A 5 -74.25 -18.42 -31.11
N LEU A 6 -74.51 -18.60 -29.79
CA LEU A 6 -74.56 -19.82 -28.93
C LEU A 6 -73.51 -20.95 -29.01
N GLY A 7 -73.16 -21.49 -27.84
CA GLY A 7 -72.91 -22.92 -27.66
C GLY A 7 -72.13 -23.32 -26.40
N GLU A 8 -72.82 -23.89 -25.41
CA GLU A 8 -72.23 -24.53 -24.21
C GLU A 8 -72.32 -26.07 -24.33
N LYS A 9 -71.37 -26.78 -23.68
CA LYS A 9 -71.45 -28.14 -23.07
C LYS A 9 -71.12 -29.46 -23.84
N LEU A 10 -70.61 -30.37 -22.98
CA LEU A 10 -70.66 -31.86 -22.94
C LEU A 10 -69.39 -32.65 -23.36
N THR A 11 -68.69 -33.28 -22.40
CA THR A 11 -68.60 -34.76 -22.09
C THR A 11 -67.54 -35.50 -22.91
N ALA A 12 -66.95 -36.64 -22.53
CA ALA A 12 -66.70 -37.39 -21.30
C ALA A 12 -65.77 -38.57 -21.71
N ASP A 13 -64.95 -39.05 -20.76
CA ASP A 13 -64.43 -40.43 -20.59
C ASP A 13 -63.57 -41.12 -21.69
N GLY A 14 -62.53 -41.88 -21.25
CA GLY A 14 -61.69 -42.66 -22.17
C GLY A 14 -60.33 -43.23 -21.73
N ARG A 15 -60.22 -43.84 -20.53
CA ARG A 15 -59.37 -45.01 -20.12
C ARG A 15 -57.99 -45.36 -20.77
N LYS A 16 -57.05 -45.68 -19.83
CA LYS A 16 -56.07 -46.81 -19.73
C LYS A 16 -54.81 -46.76 -20.64
N CYS A 17 -53.59 -47.00 -20.16
CA CYS A 17 -53.09 -48.26 -19.57
C CYS A 17 -51.92 -48.07 -18.58
N ALA A 18 -51.72 -49.10 -17.73
CA ALA A 18 -50.75 -49.18 -16.63
C ALA A 18 -49.71 -50.30 -16.85
N ALA A 19 -48.56 -50.19 -16.18
CA ALA A 19 -47.69 -51.26 -15.63
C ALA A 19 -46.55 -50.55 -14.87
N ARG A 20 -46.40 -50.54 -13.52
CA ARG A 20 -46.22 -51.58 -12.48
C ARG A 20 -44.95 -52.42 -12.68
N VAL A 21 -44.01 -52.40 -11.71
CA VAL A 21 -43.58 -53.51 -10.79
C VAL A 21 -42.18 -53.11 -10.28
N ARG A 22 -41.66 -53.31 -9.05
CA ARG A 22 -42.07 -53.90 -7.76
C ARG A 22 -41.12 -53.33 -6.68
N SER A 23 -41.59 -53.23 -5.45
CA SER A 23 -40.79 -53.20 -4.22
C SER A 23 -41.26 -54.39 -3.39
N ASP A 24 -40.35 -55.14 -2.77
CA ASP A 24 -40.69 -56.09 -1.72
C ASP A 24 -39.68 -56.02 -0.56
N LYS A 25 -40.24 -56.15 0.64
CA LYS A 25 -39.73 -55.95 2.01
C LYS A 25 -39.16 -57.25 2.59
N MET A 26 -38.32 -57.17 3.64
CA MET A 26 -38.46 -57.80 4.99
C MET A 26 -37.15 -57.59 5.80
N ARG A 27 -37.10 -56.84 6.91
CA ARG A 27 -37.47 -57.10 8.34
C ARG A 27 -36.50 -57.97 9.18
N LEU A 28 -35.92 -57.29 10.18
CA LEU A 28 -35.86 -57.61 11.62
C LEU A 28 -34.71 -58.48 12.22
N ASN A 29 -34.03 -57.83 13.19
CA ASN A 29 -33.55 -58.31 14.51
C ASN A 29 -32.09 -58.75 14.76
N SER A 30 -31.56 -58.11 15.81
CA SER A 30 -30.66 -58.55 16.89
C SER A 30 -29.13 -58.44 16.75
N LEU A 31 -28.59 -57.64 17.68
CA LEU A 31 -27.36 -57.76 18.47
C LEU A 31 -26.07 -58.27 17.81
N GLY A 32 -25.02 -57.44 17.91
CA GLY A 32 -23.68 -57.94 18.19
C GLY A 32 -22.56 -57.23 17.43
N CYS A 33 -21.66 -56.62 18.20
CA CYS A 33 -20.28 -56.27 17.87
C CYS A 33 -20.04 -55.01 17.03
N ILE A 34 -19.56 -54.00 17.76
CA ILE A 34 -18.75 -52.88 17.27
C ILE A 34 -17.53 -53.47 16.55
N LEU A 35 -17.42 -53.24 15.25
CA LEU A 35 -16.14 -53.19 14.56
C LEU A 35 -16.08 -51.86 13.82
N VAL A 36 -15.16 -51.01 14.27
CA VAL A 36 -14.81 -49.75 13.61
C VAL A 36 -14.23 -50.08 12.24
N THR A 37 -14.84 -49.58 11.19
CA THR A 37 -14.18 -49.48 9.87
C THR A 37 -14.46 -48.10 9.32
N ILE A 38 -13.45 -47.25 9.43
CA ILE A 38 -13.36 -45.93 8.81
C ILE A 38 -13.27 -46.17 7.29
N CYS A 39 -14.38 -46.03 6.58
CA CYS A 39 -14.36 -45.88 5.13
C CYS A 39 -14.34 -44.39 4.80
N GLY A 40 -13.16 -43.93 4.37
CA GLY A 40 -12.97 -42.60 3.83
C GLY A 40 -13.82 -42.38 2.58
N ALA A 41 -14.57 -41.30 2.59
CA ALA A 41 -14.99 -40.60 1.39
C ALA A 41 -14.25 -39.27 1.36
N LEU A 42 -13.03 -39.29 0.84
CA LEU A 42 -12.36 -38.09 0.31
C LEU A 42 -13.15 -37.66 -0.93
N ALA A 43 -14.23 -36.92 -0.71
CA ALA A 43 -14.76 -36.04 -1.73
C ALA A 43 -13.80 -34.85 -1.78
N THR A 44 -12.74 -34.98 -2.58
CA THR A 44 -11.93 -33.85 -3.03
C THR A 44 -12.85 -32.91 -3.81
N LEU A 45 -13.41 -31.94 -3.10
CA LEU A 45 -13.85 -30.67 -3.66
C LEU A 45 -12.58 -29.97 -4.16
N PHE A 46 -12.11 -30.37 -5.33
CA PHE A 46 -11.37 -29.48 -6.22
C PHE A 46 -12.37 -28.39 -6.62
N VAL A 47 -12.45 -27.35 -5.78
CA VAL A 47 -12.84 -26.03 -6.26
C VAL A 47 -11.82 -25.71 -7.34
N GLY A 48 -12.23 -25.83 -8.60
CA GLY A 48 -11.43 -25.34 -9.70
C GLY A 48 -11.09 -23.90 -9.40
N ALA A 49 -9.80 -23.61 -9.22
CA ALA A 49 -9.32 -22.24 -9.25
C ALA A 49 -9.80 -21.68 -10.60
N SER A 50 -10.76 -20.77 -10.59
CA SER A 50 -10.97 -19.95 -11.78
C SER A 50 -9.63 -19.28 -12.01
N ALA A 51 -9.00 -19.52 -13.16
CA ALA A 51 -7.73 -18.87 -13.50
C ALA A 51 -7.89 -17.37 -13.21
N GLU A 52 -7.22 -16.88 -12.19
CA GLU A 52 -7.40 -15.52 -11.70
C GLU A 52 -7.00 -14.59 -12.85
N ALA A 53 -7.90 -13.69 -13.25
CA ALA A 53 -7.67 -12.83 -14.42
C ALA A 53 -6.37 -12.04 -14.21
N CYS A 54 -5.51 -12.03 -15.25
CA CYS A 54 -4.21 -11.38 -15.19
C CYS A 54 -4.35 -9.90 -14.79
N PRO A 55 -3.79 -9.47 -13.64
CA PRO A 55 -3.99 -8.11 -13.16
C PRO A 55 -3.27 -7.13 -14.08
N VAL A 56 -3.97 -6.05 -14.45
CA VAL A 56 -3.42 -4.92 -15.20
C VAL A 56 -3.60 -3.62 -14.43
N PHE A 57 -2.61 -2.73 -14.49
CA PHE A 57 -2.62 -1.48 -13.72
C PHE A 57 -1.74 -0.40 -14.37
N LEU A 58 -2.02 0.85 -14.03
CA LEU A 58 -1.25 2.02 -14.47
C LEU A 58 -0.25 2.45 -13.41
N THR A 59 0.94 2.85 -13.86
CA THR A 59 1.89 3.61 -13.06
C THR A 59 2.37 4.84 -13.83
N ILE A 60 3.03 5.76 -13.15
CA ILE A 60 3.56 6.99 -13.74
C ILE A 60 5.07 6.86 -13.87
N SER A 61 5.62 7.07 -15.07
CA SER A 61 7.06 6.95 -15.29
C SER A 61 7.88 7.92 -14.44
N ALA A 62 8.97 7.43 -13.84
CA ALA A 62 9.90 8.28 -13.09
C ALA A 62 10.86 9.08 -13.99
N TYR A 63 10.95 8.77 -15.29
CA TYR A 63 11.98 9.30 -16.18
C TYR A 63 11.79 10.76 -16.62
N SER A 64 10.59 11.32 -16.47
CA SER A 64 10.30 12.67 -16.94
C SER A 64 10.86 13.76 -16.02
N ARG A 65 11.06 14.96 -16.58
CA ARG A 65 11.58 16.12 -15.84
C ARG A 65 10.57 16.67 -14.84
N SER A 66 9.29 16.48 -15.13
CA SER A 66 8.16 16.83 -14.27
C SER A 66 7.12 15.71 -14.35
N ILE A 67 6.21 15.68 -13.37
CA ILE A 67 5.16 14.66 -13.30
C ILE A 67 4.14 14.80 -14.44
N GLU A 68 3.92 16.02 -14.92
CA GLU A 68 2.92 16.31 -15.95
C GLU A 68 3.38 15.82 -17.33
N ASP A 69 4.69 15.85 -17.57
CA ASP A 69 5.32 15.25 -18.75
C ASP A 69 5.60 13.76 -18.61
N ALA A 70 5.28 13.15 -17.47
CA ALA A 70 5.51 11.73 -17.25
C ALA A 70 4.56 10.88 -18.07
N PRO A 71 5.07 9.97 -18.94
CA PRO A 71 4.21 9.01 -19.62
C PRO A 71 3.61 8.02 -18.60
N LEU A 72 2.39 7.61 -18.86
CA LEU A 72 1.74 6.50 -18.18
C LEU A 72 2.35 5.19 -18.66
N VAL A 73 2.57 4.27 -17.73
CA VAL A 73 3.09 2.93 -18.00
C VAL A 73 1.96 1.94 -17.76
N ILE A 74 1.67 1.12 -18.78
CA ILE A 74 0.69 0.04 -18.74
C ILE A 74 1.43 -1.22 -18.33
N ASN A 75 0.96 -1.89 -17.28
CA ASN A 75 1.63 -3.06 -16.72
C ASN A 75 0.66 -4.24 -16.62
N TRP A 76 1.18 -5.47 -16.70
CA TRP A 76 0.43 -6.70 -16.45
C TRP A 76 1.25 -7.75 -15.70
N GLY A 77 0.57 -8.64 -14.99
CA GLY A 77 1.18 -9.71 -14.19
C GLY A 77 1.53 -9.32 -12.76
N PRO A 78 2.40 -10.07 -12.07
CA PRO A 78 3.35 -11.01 -12.62
C PRO A 78 2.82 -12.44 -12.81
N GLY A 79 3.53 -13.24 -13.62
CA GLY A 79 3.35 -14.68 -13.73
C GLY A 79 1.97 -15.13 -14.22
N CYS A 80 1.31 -14.36 -15.10
CA CYS A 80 -0.02 -14.73 -15.58
C CYS A 80 0.02 -16.04 -16.37
N GLU A 81 -0.72 -17.04 -15.91
CA GLU A 81 -0.92 -18.30 -16.64
C GLU A 81 -1.72 -18.09 -17.93
N SER A 82 -2.70 -17.19 -17.87
CA SER A 82 -3.51 -16.73 -19.00
C SER A 82 -3.37 -15.21 -19.15
N PRO A 83 -2.32 -14.72 -19.82
CA PRO A 83 -2.19 -13.31 -20.12
C PRO A 83 -3.29 -12.87 -21.10
N PRO A 84 -3.75 -11.61 -21.03
CA PRO A 84 -4.74 -11.10 -21.97
C PRO A 84 -4.13 -10.99 -23.37
N ASP A 85 -4.95 -10.97 -24.42
CA ASP A 85 -4.46 -10.75 -25.79
C ASP A 85 -4.07 -9.29 -26.00
N TRP A 86 -4.89 -8.38 -25.47
CA TRP A 86 -4.64 -6.95 -25.55
C TRP A 86 -5.20 -6.17 -24.35
N ILE A 87 -4.59 -5.02 -24.13
CA ILE A 87 -4.94 -4.07 -23.07
C ILE A 87 -5.26 -2.73 -23.72
N GLY A 88 -6.39 -2.13 -23.33
CA GLY A 88 -6.82 -0.81 -23.77
C GLY A 88 -6.67 0.22 -22.65
N LEU A 89 -6.15 1.40 -22.98
CA LEU A 89 -6.13 2.59 -22.13
C LEU A 89 -7.14 3.61 -22.66
N TYR A 90 -7.95 4.17 -21.77
CA TYR A 90 -9.06 5.06 -22.10
C TYR A 90 -9.05 6.30 -21.21
N THR A 91 -9.58 7.41 -21.72
CA THR A 91 -9.81 8.66 -20.95
C THR A 91 -11.23 8.79 -20.41
N GLU A 92 -12.14 7.94 -20.88
CA GLU A 92 -13.51 7.85 -20.39
C GLU A 92 -13.74 6.47 -19.83
N ASN A 93 -14.60 6.35 -18.81
CA ASN A 93 -14.92 5.07 -18.21
C ASN A 93 -15.56 4.13 -19.25
N PRO A 94 -14.89 3.02 -19.66
CA PRO A 94 -15.40 2.10 -20.67
C PRO A 94 -16.71 1.39 -20.30
N ALA A 95 -17.05 1.36 -19.00
CA ALA A 95 -18.33 0.82 -18.55
C ALA A 95 -19.51 1.77 -18.83
N LEU A 96 -19.23 3.04 -19.12
CA LEU A 96 -20.22 4.11 -19.31
C LEU A 96 -20.13 4.77 -20.69
N SER A 97 -19.04 4.56 -21.42
CA SER A 97 -18.76 5.18 -22.71
C SER A 97 -18.32 4.15 -23.75
N SER A 98 -18.69 4.37 -25.00
CA SER A 98 -18.26 3.58 -26.16
C SER A 98 -17.04 4.18 -26.88
N ALA A 99 -16.33 5.13 -26.24
CA ALA A 99 -15.13 5.74 -26.82
C ALA A 99 -14.03 4.67 -27.05
N PRO A 100 -13.30 4.73 -28.19
CA PRO A 100 -12.21 3.80 -28.45
C PRO A 100 -11.03 4.02 -27.49
N PRO A 101 -10.18 3.01 -27.26
CA PRO A 101 -8.98 3.17 -26.47
C PRO A 101 -8.02 4.18 -27.12
N ILE A 102 -7.46 5.08 -26.32
CA ILE A 102 -6.44 6.04 -26.74
C ILE A 102 -5.06 5.41 -26.89
N ALA A 103 -4.84 4.26 -26.27
CA ALA A 103 -3.70 3.39 -26.54
C ALA A 103 -4.13 1.93 -26.43
N LYS A 104 -3.61 1.09 -27.33
CA LYS A 104 -3.84 -0.35 -27.36
C LYS A 104 -2.50 -1.08 -27.34
N VAL A 105 -2.32 -2.00 -26.41
CA VAL A 105 -1.12 -2.82 -26.26
C VAL A 105 -1.49 -4.26 -26.56
N LEU A 106 -0.75 -4.91 -27.47
CA LEU A 106 -0.83 -6.35 -27.68
C LEU A 106 0.18 -7.03 -26.75
N VAL A 107 -0.27 -7.99 -25.95
CA VAL A 107 0.57 -8.64 -24.93
C VAL A 107 1.34 -9.82 -25.49
N ASN A 108 0.86 -10.42 -26.58
CA ASN A 108 1.54 -11.49 -27.32
C ASN A 108 1.91 -12.71 -26.47
N GLY A 109 1.08 -13.05 -25.48
CA GLY A 109 1.29 -14.22 -24.62
C GLY A 109 2.34 -14.04 -23.53
N GLU A 110 2.90 -12.85 -23.35
CA GLU A 110 3.87 -12.59 -22.28
C GLU A 110 3.20 -12.65 -20.90
N PRO A 111 3.68 -13.48 -19.95
CA PRO A 111 3.06 -13.65 -18.64
C PRO A 111 3.21 -12.42 -17.74
N SER A 112 4.11 -11.50 -18.07
CA SER A 112 4.37 -10.26 -17.32
C SER A 112 5.00 -9.24 -18.24
N GLY A 113 4.72 -7.97 -17.98
CA GLY A 113 5.42 -6.93 -18.71
C GLY A 113 4.91 -5.53 -18.43
N GLN A 114 5.55 -4.59 -19.09
CA GLN A 114 5.22 -3.18 -19.03
C GLN A 114 5.46 -2.52 -20.38
N VAL A 115 4.63 -1.54 -20.72
CA VAL A 115 4.79 -0.70 -21.90
C VAL A 115 4.62 0.75 -21.49
N VAL A 116 5.62 1.58 -21.84
CA VAL A 116 5.52 3.03 -21.70
C VAL A 116 4.64 3.55 -22.83
N SER A 117 3.50 4.14 -22.48
CA SER A 117 2.57 4.70 -23.46
C SER A 117 3.00 6.09 -23.91
N ALA A 118 2.48 6.54 -25.06
CA ALA A 118 2.62 7.94 -25.49
C ALA A 118 1.70 8.90 -24.68
N VAL A 119 0.82 8.36 -23.84
CA VAL A 119 -0.13 9.13 -23.04
C VAL A 119 0.59 9.67 -21.81
N LYS A 120 0.61 10.99 -21.66
CA LYS A 120 1.19 11.67 -20.50
C LYS A 120 0.17 11.78 -19.37
N PHE A 121 0.64 11.80 -18.13
CA PHE A 121 -0.19 12.10 -16.97
C PHE A 121 -0.85 13.48 -17.11
N GLY A 122 -0.09 14.50 -17.51
CA GLY A 122 -0.60 15.85 -17.75
C GLY A 122 -0.91 16.64 -16.47
N HIS A 123 -1.50 17.83 -16.64
CA HIS A 123 -1.94 18.68 -15.54
C HIS A 123 -3.25 18.16 -14.94
N GLN A 124 -3.17 17.10 -14.14
CA GLN A 124 -4.33 16.49 -13.50
C GLN A 124 -4.66 17.15 -12.17
N LYS A 125 -5.96 17.31 -11.92
CA LYS A 125 -6.48 17.56 -10.57
C LYS A 125 -6.64 16.22 -9.86
N LEU A 126 -6.34 16.17 -8.56
CA LEU A 126 -6.65 15.00 -7.75
C LEU A 126 -8.19 14.82 -7.72
N PRO A 127 -8.70 13.64 -8.10
CA PRO A 127 -10.13 13.47 -8.30
C PRO A 127 -10.90 13.47 -6.97
N GLY A 128 -12.23 13.62 -7.04
CA GLY A 128 -13.08 13.56 -5.85
C GLY A 128 -12.96 14.75 -4.90
N GLY A 129 -12.40 15.87 -5.36
CA GLY A 129 -12.25 17.10 -4.55
C GLY A 129 -11.02 17.10 -3.65
N TRP A 130 -10.07 16.19 -3.87
CA TRP A 130 -8.87 16.05 -3.06
C TRP A 130 -7.70 16.93 -3.51
N SER A 131 -7.84 17.74 -4.57
CA SER A 131 -6.82 18.73 -4.91
C SER A 131 -6.67 19.75 -3.78
N TYR A 132 -5.44 20.20 -3.55
CA TYR A 132 -5.14 21.10 -2.44
C TYR A 132 -6.02 22.36 -2.43
N GLU A 133 -6.21 22.99 -3.58
CA GLU A 133 -7.03 24.21 -3.68
C GLU A 133 -8.52 23.93 -3.42
N GLN A 134 -9.00 22.72 -3.71
CA GLN A 134 -10.39 22.34 -3.52
C GLN A 134 -10.69 22.06 -2.04
N VAL A 135 -9.77 21.41 -1.32
CA VAL A 135 -9.95 21.11 0.11
C VAL A 135 -9.92 22.37 1.00
N LEU A 136 -9.33 23.45 0.51
CA LEU A 136 -9.39 24.75 1.19
C LEU A 136 -10.78 25.40 1.13
N GLN A 137 -11.62 24.97 0.19
CA GLN A 137 -12.96 25.52 -0.02
C GLN A 137 -14.05 24.57 0.46
N HIS A 138 -13.87 23.26 0.28
CA HIS A 138 -14.87 22.24 0.58
C HIS A 138 -14.23 20.99 1.18
N ILE A 139 -14.83 20.46 2.25
CA ILE A 139 -14.39 19.19 2.84
C ILE A 139 -14.71 18.05 1.87
N PRO A 140 -13.71 17.27 1.40
CA PRO A 140 -13.95 16.16 0.49
C PRO A 140 -14.71 15.04 1.19
N LYS A 141 -15.59 14.36 0.46
CA LYS A 141 -16.28 13.18 0.99
C LYS A 141 -15.32 12.01 1.04
N ARG A 142 -15.19 11.38 2.21
CA ARG A 142 -14.54 10.09 2.38
C ARG A 142 -15.32 9.03 1.60
N LYS A 143 -14.60 8.25 0.78
CA LYS A 143 -15.18 7.18 -0.03
C LYS A 143 -14.52 5.85 0.34
N SER A 144 -15.32 4.79 0.41
CA SER A 144 -14.83 3.43 0.68
C SER A 144 -14.15 2.79 -0.53
N LYS A 145 -14.44 3.30 -1.74
CA LYS A 145 -13.85 2.84 -2.99
C LYS A 145 -12.74 3.79 -3.45
N PRO A 146 -11.72 3.29 -4.17
CA PRO A 146 -10.75 4.13 -4.86
C PRO A 146 -11.40 5.16 -5.77
N ILE A 147 -10.74 6.31 -5.94
CA ILE A 147 -11.24 7.41 -6.77
C ILE A 147 -10.36 7.50 -8.00
N CYS A 148 -10.93 7.18 -9.16
CA CYS A 148 -10.21 7.19 -10.43
C CYS A 148 -9.90 8.61 -10.91
N PHE A 149 -8.73 8.77 -11.51
CA PHE A 149 -8.50 9.78 -12.54
C PHE A 149 -9.24 9.39 -13.83
N ASP A 150 -9.22 10.27 -14.82
CA ASP A 150 -9.75 10.01 -16.15
C ASP A 150 -8.76 9.16 -16.99
N PHE A 151 -8.27 8.07 -16.41
CA PHE A 151 -7.41 7.08 -17.05
C PHE A 151 -7.83 5.68 -16.61
N TYR A 152 -8.44 4.94 -17.53
CA TYR A 152 -9.01 3.61 -17.29
C TYR A 152 -8.27 2.56 -18.13
N LEU A 153 -8.13 1.36 -17.57
CA LEU A 153 -7.57 0.19 -18.22
C LEU A 153 -8.59 -0.93 -18.31
N THR A 154 -8.60 -1.62 -19.43
CA THR A 154 -9.31 -2.89 -19.58
C THR A 154 -8.43 -3.91 -20.30
N SER A 155 -8.49 -5.16 -19.89
CA SER A 155 -7.84 -6.27 -20.60
C SER A 155 -8.88 -7.21 -21.22
N TYR A 156 -8.54 -7.79 -22.36
CA TYR A 156 -9.43 -8.68 -23.10
C TYR A 156 -8.73 -9.97 -23.51
N GLY A 157 -9.47 -11.09 -23.46
CA GLY A 157 -9.03 -12.38 -23.97
C GLY A 157 -9.19 -12.52 -25.48
N ALA A 158 -8.78 -13.69 -26.00
CA ALA A 158 -8.89 -14.03 -27.42
C ALA A 158 -10.33 -14.12 -27.94
N ASP A 159 -11.29 -14.40 -27.07
CA ASP A 159 -12.72 -14.41 -27.35
C ASP A 159 -13.34 -12.99 -27.35
N GLY A 160 -12.53 -11.96 -27.09
CA GLY A 160 -12.95 -10.57 -27.00
C GLY A 160 -13.69 -10.23 -25.70
N GLN A 161 -13.72 -11.14 -24.71
CA GLN A 161 -14.36 -10.89 -23.42
C GLN A 161 -13.46 -10.05 -22.51
N LEU A 162 -14.09 -9.16 -21.74
CA LEU A 162 -13.43 -8.36 -20.72
C LEU A 162 -12.94 -9.27 -19.58
N GLN A 163 -11.65 -9.24 -19.30
CA GLN A 163 -11.03 -10.04 -18.23
C GLN A 163 -10.77 -9.20 -16.98
N TYR A 164 -10.28 -7.97 -17.15
CA TYR A 164 -9.92 -7.09 -16.04
C TYR A 164 -10.27 -5.63 -16.33
N PHE A 165 -10.60 -4.88 -15.29
CA PHE A 165 -10.88 -3.44 -15.35
C PHE A 165 -10.16 -2.74 -14.20
N ASP A 166 -9.44 -1.66 -14.50
CA ASP A 166 -8.82 -0.81 -13.48
C ASP A 166 -8.76 0.66 -13.93
N CYS A 167 -8.24 1.54 -13.08
CA CYS A 167 -7.95 2.92 -13.39
C CYS A 167 -6.72 3.40 -12.62
N LEU A 168 -6.08 4.46 -13.10
CA LEU A 168 -5.17 5.22 -12.23
C LEU A 168 -6.03 5.88 -11.15
N LYS A 169 -5.68 5.72 -9.87
CA LYS A 169 -6.56 6.09 -8.76
C LYS A 169 -5.80 6.64 -7.55
N ILE A 170 -6.54 7.35 -6.71
CA ILE A 170 -6.15 7.76 -5.37
C ILE A 170 -6.94 6.95 -4.33
N GLN A 171 -6.33 6.76 -3.16
CA GLN A 171 -6.94 6.03 -2.04
C GLN A 171 -6.74 6.79 -0.71
N PRO A 172 -7.36 7.96 -0.53
CA PRO A 172 -7.08 8.85 0.59
C PRO A 172 -7.63 8.35 1.94
N ALA A 173 -8.51 7.35 1.97
CA ALA A 173 -9.17 6.87 3.19
C ALA A 173 -9.22 5.32 3.25
N TRP A 174 -8.22 4.63 2.72
CA TRP A 174 -8.26 3.18 2.56
C TRP A 174 -8.21 2.41 3.90
N MET A 175 -7.53 2.92 4.92
CA MET A 175 -7.51 2.28 6.25
C MET A 175 -8.78 2.55 7.04
N PHE A 176 -9.45 3.67 6.78
CA PHE A 176 -10.73 4.02 7.37
C PHE A 176 -11.86 3.20 6.75
N ALA A 177 -11.79 2.95 5.44
CA ALA A 177 -12.78 2.19 4.70
C ALA A 177 -12.88 0.71 5.15
N GLU A 178 -11.81 0.15 5.72
CA GLU A 178 -11.74 -1.22 6.20
C GLU A 178 -11.65 -1.24 7.73
N SER A 179 -12.80 -1.34 8.42
CA SER A 179 -12.88 -1.30 9.88
C SER A 179 -12.06 -2.41 10.55
N SER A 180 -11.94 -3.57 9.88
CA SER A 180 -11.22 -4.74 10.39
C SER A 180 -9.72 -4.49 10.56
N LEU A 181 -9.14 -3.54 9.81
CA LEU A 181 -7.75 -3.11 10.00
C LEU A 181 -7.53 -2.44 11.35
N GLY A 182 -8.59 -1.92 11.97
CA GLY A 182 -8.52 -1.30 13.29
C GLY A 182 -8.00 -2.23 14.38
N ASN A 183 -8.14 -3.56 14.21
CA ASN A 183 -7.73 -4.55 15.20
C ASN A 183 -6.36 -5.17 14.91
N MET A 184 -5.78 -4.91 13.74
CA MET A 184 -4.45 -5.42 13.40
C MET A 184 -3.36 -4.60 14.08
N THR A 185 -2.34 -5.27 14.60
CA THR A 185 -1.18 -4.58 15.18
C THR A 185 -0.38 -3.88 14.08
N LEU A 186 0.32 -2.80 14.42
CA LEU A 186 1.06 -2.01 13.43
C LEU A 186 2.19 -2.80 12.77
N LYS A 187 2.79 -3.80 13.44
CA LYS A 187 3.77 -4.72 12.83
C LYS A 187 3.17 -5.67 11.79
N ASP A 188 1.87 -5.97 11.90
CA ASP A 188 1.19 -6.91 10.99
C ASP A 188 0.65 -6.23 9.73
N LEU A 189 0.55 -4.90 9.75
CA LEU A 189 0.11 -4.11 8.60
C LEU A 189 1.21 -3.98 7.54
N PHE A 190 0.85 -4.16 6.28
CA PHE A 190 1.67 -3.71 5.17
C PHE A 190 1.43 -2.21 4.92
N LEU A 191 2.39 -1.36 5.28
CA LEU A 191 2.32 0.09 5.15
C LEU A 191 3.08 0.57 3.88
N PRO A 192 2.38 1.17 2.89
CA PRO A 192 3.05 1.76 1.74
C PRO A 192 3.71 3.08 2.14
N GLY A 193 5.00 3.22 1.83
CA GLY A 193 5.82 4.34 2.25
C GLY A 193 6.67 4.96 1.15
N THR A 194 7.24 6.12 1.45
CA THR A 194 8.17 6.83 0.55
C THR A 194 9.49 7.09 1.27
N HIS A 195 10.61 6.80 0.60
CA HIS A 195 11.93 7.19 1.10
C HIS A 195 12.16 8.68 0.81
N CYS A 196 12.75 9.41 1.76
CA CYS A 196 13.03 10.84 1.63
C CYS A 196 11.75 11.58 1.18
N SER A 197 10.65 11.41 1.90
CA SER A 197 9.30 11.79 1.44
C SER A 197 9.20 13.27 1.07
N GLY A 198 9.93 14.12 1.79
CA GLY A 198 9.99 15.56 1.53
C GLY A 198 10.96 15.98 0.41
N CYS A 199 11.59 15.03 -0.27
CA CYS A 199 12.63 15.28 -1.27
C CYS A 199 12.03 15.35 -2.68
N TYR A 200 11.19 16.37 -2.90
CA TYR A 200 10.51 16.64 -4.16
C TYR A 200 10.74 18.09 -4.61
N GLN A 201 10.35 18.37 -5.86
CA GLN A 201 10.46 19.71 -6.41
C GLN A 201 9.39 20.63 -5.80
N THR A 202 9.83 21.73 -5.21
CA THR A 202 8.99 22.82 -4.70
C THR A 202 9.12 24.05 -5.59
N ARG A 203 8.20 25.00 -5.47
CA ARG A 203 8.32 26.31 -6.15
C ARG A 203 9.65 27.01 -5.84
N THR A 204 10.14 26.87 -4.60
CA THR A 204 11.39 27.50 -4.15
C THR A 204 12.66 26.84 -4.70
N ASN A 205 12.60 25.57 -5.09
CA ASN A 205 13.76 24.81 -5.55
C ASN A 205 13.67 24.38 -7.02
N ALA A 206 12.60 24.75 -7.73
CA ALA A 206 12.36 24.40 -9.12
C ALA A 206 13.43 24.91 -10.10
N GLY A 207 14.22 25.92 -9.73
CA GLY A 207 15.36 26.40 -10.52
C GLY A 207 16.68 25.65 -10.25
N ASN A 208 16.75 24.82 -9.21
CA ASN A 208 18.01 24.24 -8.74
C ASN A 208 18.44 23.03 -9.59
N VAL A 209 19.47 23.21 -10.42
CA VAL A 209 19.98 22.19 -11.34
C VAL A 209 20.57 20.98 -10.62
N VAL A 210 21.25 21.18 -9.49
CA VAL A 210 21.85 20.10 -8.71
C VAL A 210 20.76 19.23 -8.10
N LEU A 211 19.75 19.84 -7.47
CA LEU A 211 18.64 19.09 -6.89
C LEU A 211 17.85 18.29 -7.94
N LYS A 212 17.65 18.85 -9.13
CA LYS A 212 17.03 18.12 -10.26
C LYS A 212 17.79 16.87 -10.68
N LYS A 213 19.12 16.89 -10.58
CA LYS A 213 19.95 15.73 -10.94
C LYS A 213 20.01 14.69 -9.83
N ILE A 214 20.27 15.13 -8.59
CA ILE A 214 20.63 14.20 -7.50
C ILE A 214 19.87 14.40 -6.19
N GLY A 215 19.10 15.48 -6.05
CA GLY A 215 18.44 15.86 -4.80
C GLY A 215 17.02 15.35 -4.63
N PHE A 216 16.29 15.09 -5.71
CA PHE A 216 14.91 14.60 -5.62
C PHE A 216 14.83 13.06 -5.55
N ARG A 217 13.87 12.57 -4.77
CA ARG A 217 13.54 11.16 -4.54
C ARG A 217 12.06 10.88 -4.75
N GLN A 218 11.22 11.92 -4.76
CA GLN A 218 9.80 11.81 -5.07
C GLN A 218 9.43 12.82 -6.16
N SER A 219 8.48 12.44 -7.01
CA SER A 219 7.91 13.30 -8.07
C SER A 219 6.68 14.07 -7.63
N LEU A 220 6.06 13.67 -6.52
CA LEU A 220 4.84 14.23 -5.96
C LEU A 220 5.13 14.86 -4.59
N ASP A 221 4.38 15.90 -4.24
CA ASP A 221 4.45 16.54 -2.91
C ASP A 221 3.83 15.65 -1.81
N ILE A 222 4.01 16.04 -0.54
CA ILE A 222 3.49 15.27 0.60
C ILE A 222 1.98 15.12 0.54
N TRP A 223 1.25 16.18 0.21
CA TRP A 223 -0.20 16.13 0.06
C TRP A 223 -0.62 15.04 -0.94
N SER A 224 -0.03 15.06 -2.13
CA SER A 224 -0.33 14.11 -3.20
C SER A 224 0.10 12.69 -2.80
N GLN A 225 1.28 12.49 -2.19
CA GLN A 225 1.71 11.18 -1.67
C GLN A 225 0.66 10.57 -0.74
N LEU A 226 0.18 11.35 0.24
CA LEU A 226 -0.83 10.92 1.20
C LEU A 226 -2.18 10.64 0.54
N VAL A 227 -2.64 11.51 -0.36
CA VAL A 227 -3.90 11.32 -1.09
C VAL A 227 -3.86 10.08 -1.97
N PHE A 228 -2.73 9.81 -2.64
CA PHE A 228 -2.55 8.58 -3.41
C PHE A 228 -2.68 7.32 -2.54
N GLY A 229 -2.26 7.38 -1.28
CA GLY A 229 -2.46 6.30 -0.29
C GLY A 229 -1.23 5.95 0.54
N VAL A 230 -0.13 6.69 0.41
CA VAL A 230 1.08 6.52 1.24
C VAL A 230 0.73 6.80 2.71
N ARG A 231 1.26 5.99 3.64
CA ARG A 231 1.03 6.15 5.08
C ARG A 231 2.31 6.16 5.92
N TYR A 232 3.45 5.81 5.35
CA TYR A 232 4.75 5.85 6.04
C TYR A 232 5.69 6.84 5.36
N LEU A 233 6.06 7.92 6.06
CA LEU A 233 6.89 9.01 5.55
C LEU A 233 8.26 9.01 6.25
N ASP A 234 9.34 8.91 5.47
CA ASP A 234 10.73 8.95 5.97
C ASP A 234 11.34 10.33 5.78
N PHE A 235 11.73 10.94 6.90
CA PHE A 235 12.34 12.26 6.95
C PHE A 235 13.78 12.20 7.46
N SER A 236 14.61 12.99 6.78
CA SER A 236 15.93 13.38 7.25
C SER A 236 15.92 14.90 7.44
N VAL A 237 16.23 15.39 8.63
CA VAL A 237 16.04 16.80 9.00
C VAL A 237 17.37 17.46 9.33
N GLY A 238 17.58 18.66 8.79
CA GLY A 238 18.73 19.50 9.09
C GLY A 238 18.30 20.82 9.70
N TYR A 239 19.12 21.35 10.60
CA TYR A 239 18.97 22.68 11.16
C TYR A 239 19.88 23.68 10.44
N TYR A 240 19.29 24.76 9.96
CA TYR A 240 19.96 25.90 9.38
C TYR A 240 19.38 27.18 9.99
N PRO A 241 20.09 27.86 10.91
CA PRO A 241 19.56 29.06 11.55
C PRO A 241 19.24 30.12 10.49
N SER A 242 17.98 30.55 10.47
CA SER A 242 17.51 31.66 9.64
C SER A 242 17.60 32.95 10.44
N HIS A 243 18.01 34.06 9.79
CA HIS A 243 18.08 35.38 10.42
C HIS A 243 16.77 35.83 11.09
N ASN A 244 15.62 35.32 10.64
CA ASN A 244 14.31 35.65 11.20
C ASN A 244 13.71 34.52 12.06
N GLY A 245 14.44 33.41 12.27
CA GLY A 245 14.00 32.25 13.08
C GLY A 245 12.85 31.41 12.51
N THR A 246 12.16 31.87 11.46
CA THR A 246 10.92 31.24 10.96
C THR A 246 11.11 29.96 10.15
N ARG A 247 12.34 29.65 9.69
CA ARG A 247 12.62 28.50 8.80
C ARG A 247 13.95 27.84 9.12
N ASN A 248 14.05 27.35 10.35
CA ASN A 248 15.29 26.73 10.80
C ASN A 248 15.41 25.26 10.40
N PHE A 249 14.29 24.54 10.22
CA PHE A 249 14.30 23.12 9.87
C PHE A 249 14.00 22.86 8.40
N TRP A 250 14.81 21.97 7.83
CA TRP A 250 14.76 21.60 6.42
C TRP A 250 14.81 20.10 6.24
N ILE A 251 14.06 19.61 5.25
CA ILE A 251 14.25 18.28 4.69
C ILE A 251 15.58 18.24 3.98
N MET A 252 16.35 17.23 4.34
CA MET A 252 17.67 16.95 3.81
C MET A 252 17.65 15.70 2.97
N ASN A 253 18.40 15.73 1.88
CA ASN A 253 18.81 14.52 1.18
C ASN A 253 20.33 14.49 1.20
N GLU A 254 20.89 13.63 2.06
CA GLU A 254 22.30 13.67 2.42
C GLU A 254 22.67 15.08 2.91
N HIS A 255 23.56 15.78 2.20
CA HIS A 255 23.98 17.15 2.53
C HIS A 255 23.19 18.24 1.81
N PHE A 256 22.19 17.89 0.99
CA PHE A 256 21.42 18.83 0.20
C PHE A 256 20.14 19.25 0.91
N ARG A 257 19.95 20.58 1.04
CA ARG A 257 18.72 21.19 1.55
C ARG A 257 17.64 21.20 0.47
N VAL A 258 16.53 20.49 0.68
CA VAL A 258 15.50 20.29 -0.35
C VAL A 258 14.26 21.16 -0.11
N ALA A 259 13.58 20.99 1.02
CA ALA A 259 12.31 21.64 1.33
C ALA A 259 12.28 22.10 2.79
N SER A 260 11.47 23.11 3.12
CA SER A 260 11.29 23.54 4.52
C SER A 260 10.32 22.58 5.22
N LEU A 261 10.60 22.23 6.48
CA LEU A 261 9.80 21.22 7.21
C LEU A 261 8.38 21.72 7.55
N GLY A 262 8.23 22.96 8.01
CA GLY A 262 6.95 23.49 8.52
C GLY A 262 5.76 23.32 7.56
N PRO A 263 5.85 23.77 6.29
CA PRO A 263 4.76 23.58 5.32
C PRO A 263 4.38 22.11 5.10
N LEU A 264 5.33 21.17 5.16
CA LEU A 264 5.04 19.74 5.02
C LEU A 264 4.25 19.22 6.23
N LEU A 265 4.56 19.67 7.44
CA LEU A 265 3.80 19.32 8.64
C LEU A 265 2.35 19.83 8.55
N GLN A 266 2.14 21.02 8.00
CA GLN A 266 0.80 21.59 7.79
C GLN A 266 -0.02 20.78 6.77
N ASP A 267 0.62 20.28 5.71
CA ASP A 267 -0.03 19.41 4.73
C ASP A 267 -0.42 18.07 5.35
N ILE A 268 0.46 17.48 6.18
CA ILE A 268 0.17 16.25 6.94
C ILE A 268 -1.01 16.46 7.89
N ARG A 269 -0.96 17.53 8.70
CA ARG A 269 -2.04 17.92 9.63
C ARG A 269 -3.38 17.99 8.91
N ARG A 270 -3.43 18.74 7.81
CA ARG A 270 -4.66 18.91 7.03
C ARG A 270 -5.16 17.58 6.49
N PHE A 271 -4.26 16.74 5.98
CA PHE A 271 -4.63 15.44 5.45
C PHE A 271 -5.29 14.57 6.53
N VAL A 272 -4.65 14.37 7.68
CA VAL A 272 -5.17 13.48 8.72
C VAL A 272 -6.49 13.99 9.32
N ILE A 273 -6.69 15.30 9.43
CA ILE A 273 -7.97 15.88 9.87
C ILE A 273 -9.10 15.57 8.89
N LEU A 274 -8.82 15.60 7.58
CA LEU A 274 -9.83 15.38 6.55
C LEU A 274 -10.07 13.89 6.26
N SER A 275 -9.05 13.05 6.43
CA SER A 275 -9.11 11.63 6.08
C SER A 275 -9.38 10.71 7.28
N GLU A 276 -9.00 11.12 8.50
CA GLU A 276 -8.96 10.27 9.70
C GLU A 276 -8.08 9.01 9.52
N GLU A 277 -7.08 9.12 8.67
CA GLU A 277 -6.10 8.07 8.42
C GLU A 277 -4.90 8.19 9.34
N THR A 278 -4.40 7.05 9.81
CA THR A 278 -3.16 6.97 10.57
C THR A 278 -1.94 7.23 9.66
N VAL A 279 -1.06 8.16 10.02
CA VAL A 279 0.17 8.47 9.28
C VAL A 279 1.38 8.31 10.19
N PHE A 280 2.41 7.64 9.68
CA PHE A 280 3.67 7.38 10.37
C PHE A 280 4.72 8.36 9.87
N LEU A 281 5.30 9.14 10.79
CA LEU A 281 6.36 10.09 10.51
C LEU A 281 7.66 9.60 11.12
N ASP A 282 8.60 9.16 10.28
CA ASP A 282 9.86 8.58 10.71
C ASP A 282 11.01 9.59 10.58
N PHE A 283 11.38 10.22 11.70
CA PHE A 283 12.52 11.14 11.81
C PHE A 283 13.78 10.34 12.11
N ARG A 284 14.37 9.78 11.05
CA ARG A 284 15.43 8.79 11.18
C ARG A 284 16.84 9.36 11.18
N ARG A 285 17.07 10.47 10.48
CA ARG A 285 18.42 11.05 10.31
C ARG A 285 18.43 12.54 10.56
N PHE A 286 19.50 12.97 11.22
CA PHE A 286 19.77 14.38 11.55
C PHE A 286 21.12 14.82 10.95
N PRO A 287 21.26 14.86 9.61
CA PRO A 287 22.57 14.94 8.95
C PRO A 287 23.30 16.27 9.13
N LEU A 288 22.64 17.34 9.57
CA LEU A 288 23.29 18.65 9.70
C LEU A 288 22.66 19.51 10.80
N GLY A 289 23.51 20.17 11.59
CA GLY A 289 23.09 21.11 12.63
C GLY A 289 22.32 20.38 13.73
N PHE A 290 22.91 19.34 14.30
CA PHE A 290 22.38 18.64 15.48
C PHE A 290 23.55 18.06 16.30
N HIS A 291 24.65 17.71 15.64
CA HIS A 291 25.88 17.28 16.29
C HIS A 291 26.41 18.33 17.28
N ASN A 292 26.64 17.91 18.53
CA ASN A 292 27.04 18.77 19.67
C ASN A 292 26.05 19.88 20.04
N HIS A 293 24.80 19.75 19.61
CA HIS A 293 23.76 20.75 19.81
C HIS A 293 22.42 20.11 20.21
N PRO A 294 22.34 19.50 21.40
CA PRO A 294 21.12 18.83 21.87
C PRO A 294 19.90 19.77 21.94
N GLU A 295 20.12 21.08 22.13
CA GLU A 295 19.05 22.08 22.12
C GLU A 295 18.26 22.12 20.81
N GLN A 296 18.89 21.75 19.69
CA GLN A 296 18.23 21.73 18.37
C GLN A 296 17.21 20.59 18.28
N HIS A 297 17.43 19.48 18.99
CA HIS A 297 16.43 18.43 19.15
C HIS A 297 15.22 18.94 19.94
N ALA A 298 15.44 19.62 21.06
CA ALA A 298 14.35 20.19 21.86
C ALA A 298 13.50 21.19 21.06
N VAL A 299 14.14 22.05 20.26
CA VAL A 299 13.43 23.01 19.38
C VAL A 299 12.68 22.29 18.26
N LEU A 300 13.19 21.19 17.71
CA LEU A 300 12.48 20.40 16.72
C LEU A 300 11.25 19.71 17.33
N LEU A 301 11.39 19.09 18.51
CA LEU A 301 10.27 18.47 19.21
C LEU A 301 9.19 19.50 19.55
N ALA A 302 9.56 20.71 19.98
CA ALA A 302 8.62 21.79 20.22
C ALA A 302 7.85 22.19 18.95
N LEU A 303 8.52 22.22 17.78
CA LEU A 303 7.85 22.45 16.50
C LEU A 303 6.88 21.31 16.15
N LEU A 304 7.27 20.05 16.37
CA LEU A 304 6.40 18.90 16.13
C LEU A 304 5.17 18.92 17.03
N GLU A 305 5.35 19.23 18.31
CA GLU A 305 4.24 19.39 19.27
C GLU A 305 3.31 20.54 18.87
N GLN A 306 3.88 21.68 18.45
CA GLN A 306 3.10 22.84 18.01
C GLN A 306 2.25 22.53 16.77
N GLU A 307 2.81 21.86 15.77
CA GLU A 307 2.13 21.63 14.49
C GLU A 307 1.19 20.40 14.54
N LEU A 308 1.53 19.36 15.32
CA LEU A 308 0.88 18.05 15.25
C LEU A 308 0.44 17.47 16.60
N GLY A 309 0.84 18.03 17.74
CA GLY A 309 0.74 17.38 19.06
C GLY A 309 -0.66 16.95 19.48
N ASP A 310 -1.69 17.68 19.08
CA ASP A 310 -3.10 17.32 19.34
C ASP A 310 -3.57 16.09 18.54
N LEU A 311 -2.86 15.71 17.46
CA LEU A 311 -3.16 14.58 16.59
C LEU A 311 -2.22 13.39 16.80
N VAL A 312 -1.13 13.58 17.55
CA VAL A 312 -0.12 12.55 17.82
C VAL A 312 -0.60 11.60 18.93
N TYR A 313 -0.44 10.31 18.68
CA TYR A 313 -0.60 9.29 19.71
C TYR A 313 0.66 9.23 20.57
N ARG A 314 0.53 9.68 21.82
CA ARG A 314 1.66 9.84 22.75
C ARG A 314 2.09 8.50 23.33
N ARG A 315 3.38 8.35 23.56
CA ARG A 315 3.99 7.23 24.26
C ARG A 315 3.54 7.24 25.70
N GLN A 316 3.05 6.08 26.13
CA GLN A 316 2.64 5.86 27.51
C GLN A 316 3.84 5.30 28.27
N PHE A 317 4.29 6.03 29.29
CA PHE A 317 5.27 5.51 30.25
C PHE A 317 4.53 4.54 31.17
N LEU A 318 4.80 3.25 31.05
CA LEU A 318 4.30 2.28 32.01
C LEU A 318 5.08 2.44 33.33
N PRO A 319 4.42 2.41 34.49
CA PRO A 319 5.11 2.32 35.77
C PRO A 319 6.00 1.07 35.76
N ALA A 320 7.28 1.21 36.14
CA ALA A 320 8.18 0.08 36.24
C ALA A 320 7.59 -0.99 37.16
N GLU A 321 7.38 -2.21 36.63
CA GLU A 321 7.22 -3.37 37.50
C GLU A 321 8.59 -3.65 38.15
N GLN A 322 8.60 -3.89 39.46
CA GLN A 322 9.82 -4.24 40.17
C GLN A 322 10.26 -5.64 39.73
N ASP A 323 11.30 -5.72 38.91
CA ASP A 323 12.03 -6.97 38.71
C ASP A 323 12.75 -7.35 40.03
N ASP A 324 12.87 -8.65 40.32
CA ASP A 324 13.48 -9.22 41.54
C ASP A 324 14.94 -8.77 41.81
N GLU A 325 15.56 -8.03 40.88
CA GLU A 325 16.93 -7.51 40.98
C GLU A 325 17.02 -6.00 41.29
N GLY A 326 15.89 -5.30 41.49
CA GLY A 326 15.89 -3.92 42.00
C GLY A 326 16.36 -2.83 41.02
N GLU A 327 16.43 -3.11 39.71
CA GLU A 327 16.58 -2.07 38.69
C GLU A 327 15.20 -1.53 38.26
N GLU A 328 14.90 -0.27 38.59
CA GLU A 328 13.75 0.44 38.03
C GLU A 328 14.03 0.78 36.55
N ARG A 329 13.64 -0.10 35.63
CA ARG A 329 13.45 0.28 34.22
C ARG A 329 11.96 0.26 33.89
N GLY A 330 11.38 1.44 33.70
CA GLY A 330 10.09 1.53 33.02
C GLY A 330 10.24 0.88 31.65
N THR A 331 9.52 -0.23 31.41
CA THR A 331 9.46 -0.85 30.10
C THR A 331 8.42 -0.09 29.28
N ASP A 332 8.89 0.86 28.47
CA ASP A 332 8.01 1.48 27.49
C ASP A 332 7.43 0.41 26.57
N GLY A 333 6.14 0.50 26.31
CA GLY A 333 5.52 -0.31 25.26
C GLY A 333 6.18 -0.02 23.91
N GLU A 334 6.34 -1.03 23.07
CA GLU A 334 6.86 -0.84 21.72
C GLU A 334 5.72 -0.42 20.77
N SER A 335 5.91 0.68 20.05
CA SER A 335 4.86 1.31 19.22
C SER A 335 4.24 0.36 18.18
N TYR A 336 4.97 -0.67 17.77
CA TYR A 336 4.51 -1.62 16.76
C TYR A 336 3.48 -2.63 17.27
N HIS A 337 3.28 -2.74 18.60
CA HIS A 337 2.20 -3.54 19.20
C HIS A 337 0.86 -2.81 19.25
N LEU A 338 0.85 -1.48 19.05
CA LEU A 338 -0.38 -0.71 18.94
C LEU A 338 -1.22 -1.21 17.75
N THR A 339 -2.47 -0.80 17.71
CA THR A 339 -3.35 -0.94 16.56
C THR A 339 -3.81 0.43 16.05
N ILE A 340 -4.26 0.50 14.81
CA ILE A 340 -4.91 1.72 14.28
C ILE A 340 -6.15 2.06 15.14
N GLY A 341 -6.87 1.04 15.64
CA GLY A 341 -8.02 1.21 16.50
C GLY A 341 -7.70 1.89 17.83
N ASP A 342 -6.57 1.55 18.45
CA ASP A 342 -6.12 2.20 19.70
C ASP A 342 -5.96 3.70 19.51
N MET A 343 -5.23 4.09 18.47
CA MET A 343 -4.99 5.50 18.15
C MET A 343 -6.30 6.24 17.82
N ARG A 344 -7.16 5.63 16.99
CA ARG A 344 -8.43 6.24 16.57
C ARG A 344 -9.39 6.45 17.73
N ARG A 345 -9.45 5.55 18.71
CA ARG A 345 -10.32 5.70 19.90
C ARG A 345 -9.95 6.93 20.73
N GLU A 346 -8.69 7.34 20.72
CA GLU A 346 -8.22 8.57 21.36
C GLU A 346 -8.30 9.82 20.44
N GLY A 347 -8.85 9.67 19.23
CA GLY A 347 -8.88 10.73 18.23
C GLY A 347 -7.47 11.11 17.73
N LYS A 348 -6.53 10.16 17.76
CA LYS A 348 -5.15 10.34 17.33
C LYS A 348 -4.91 9.62 16.01
N TYR A 349 -4.13 10.25 15.15
CA TYR A 349 -3.92 9.82 13.77
C TYR A 349 -2.45 9.88 13.34
N ILE A 350 -1.55 10.33 14.20
CA ILE A 350 -0.13 10.45 13.85
C ILE A 350 0.69 9.63 14.84
N LEU A 351 1.60 8.82 14.32
CA LEU A 351 2.66 8.17 15.09
C LEU A 351 3.99 8.76 14.64
N ILE A 352 4.78 9.32 15.57
CA ILE A 352 6.10 9.88 15.27
C ILE A 352 7.16 8.94 15.83
N THR A 353 8.03 8.43 14.96
CA THR A 353 9.26 7.76 15.40
C THR A 353 10.46 8.68 15.27
N TYR A 354 11.37 8.63 16.24
CA TYR A 354 12.46 9.61 16.33
C TYR A 354 13.78 8.95 16.77
N ASN A 355 14.79 9.02 15.91
CA ASN A 355 16.07 8.31 16.12
C ASN A 355 17.09 9.13 16.93
N HIS A 356 16.76 9.42 18.19
CA HIS A 356 17.65 10.08 19.15
C HIS A 356 17.27 9.72 20.59
N GLU A 357 18.13 8.97 21.27
CA GLU A 357 17.81 8.38 22.59
C GLU A 357 17.42 9.41 23.65
N ALA A 358 18.17 10.51 23.77
CA ALA A 358 17.86 11.53 24.77
C ALA A 358 16.48 12.19 24.53
N SER A 359 16.05 12.32 23.27
CA SER A 359 14.71 12.82 22.94
C SER A 359 13.61 11.85 23.35
N LEU A 360 13.88 10.54 23.34
CA LEU A 360 12.95 9.54 23.86
C LEU A 360 12.82 9.67 25.39
N ASN A 361 13.87 10.03 26.12
CA ASN A 361 13.74 10.19 27.57
C ASN A 361 13.00 11.48 27.97
N GLU A 362 13.04 12.51 27.12
CA GLU A 362 12.52 13.85 27.44
C GLU A 362 11.10 14.12 26.90
N SER A 363 10.60 13.32 25.95
CA SER A 363 9.34 13.60 25.27
C SER A 363 8.48 12.36 25.04
N ASP A 364 7.20 12.48 25.39
CA ASP A 364 6.16 11.47 25.17
C ASP A 364 5.56 11.54 23.75
N ILE A 365 5.86 12.57 22.96
CA ILE A 365 5.27 12.76 21.62
C ILE A 365 5.92 11.84 20.58
N VAL A 366 7.06 11.25 20.91
CA VAL A 366 7.87 10.40 20.03
C VAL A 366 8.04 8.99 20.56
N TRP A 367 8.16 8.06 19.61
CA TRP A 367 8.42 6.65 19.84
C TRP A 367 9.78 6.25 19.28
N LYS A 368 10.29 5.12 19.78
CA LYS A 368 11.50 4.49 19.25
C LYS A 368 11.31 4.11 17.77
N PRO A 369 12.32 4.33 16.90
CA PRO A 369 12.23 3.97 15.50
C PRO A 369 12.19 2.46 15.27
N TRP A 370 11.37 2.06 14.31
CA TRP A 370 11.29 0.68 13.85
C TRP A 370 12.59 0.23 13.18
N LYS A 371 12.85 -1.08 13.24
CA LYS A 371 14.08 -1.67 12.69
C LYS A 371 14.11 -1.48 11.18
N LYS A 372 15.16 -0.80 10.68
CA LYS A 372 15.33 -0.53 9.25
C LYS A 372 16.19 -1.58 8.58
N HIS A 373 15.69 -2.03 7.44
CA HIS A 373 16.41 -2.78 6.43
C HIS A 373 16.50 -1.92 5.17
N SER A 374 17.62 -1.95 4.45
CA SER A 374 17.86 -1.03 3.34
C SER A 374 18.70 -1.67 2.26
N SER A 375 18.22 -1.61 1.02
CA SER A 375 18.95 -2.08 -0.15
C SER A 375 19.92 -1.05 -0.74
N ALA A 376 20.08 0.12 -0.09
CA ALA A 376 20.84 1.25 -0.63
C ALA A 376 22.28 0.92 -1.06
N PHE A 377 22.94 -0.02 -0.41
CA PHE A 377 24.32 -0.41 -0.72
C PHE A 377 24.42 -1.67 -1.59
N LEU A 378 23.29 -2.28 -1.92
CA LEU A 378 23.24 -3.50 -2.73
C LEU A 378 23.35 -3.18 -4.22
N LYS A 379 23.98 -4.08 -4.96
CA LYS A 379 23.80 -4.17 -6.41
C LYS A 379 22.39 -4.67 -6.70
N HIS A 380 21.83 -4.28 -7.83
CA HIS A 380 20.48 -4.70 -8.22
C HIS A 380 20.36 -6.22 -8.48
N THR A 381 21.47 -6.94 -8.56
CA THR A 381 21.56 -8.41 -8.67
C THR A 381 21.44 -9.10 -7.31
N GLU A 382 21.81 -8.42 -6.23
CA GLU A 382 21.80 -8.96 -4.85
C GLU A 382 20.44 -8.74 -4.16
N LEU A 383 19.58 -7.90 -4.77
CA LEU A 383 18.29 -7.51 -4.20
C LEU A 383 17.36 -8.70 -3.95
N GLU A 384 17.33 -9.67 -4.87
CA GLU A 384 16.45 -10.82 -4.77
C GLU A 384 16.81 -11.69 -3.56
N GLU A 385 18.08 -12.09 -3.43
CA GLU A 385 18.57 -12.88 -2.30
C GLU A 385 18.36 -12.13 -0.97
N PHE A 386 18.66 -10.83 -0.94
CA PHE A 386 18.42 -10.00 0.23
C PHE A 386 16.94 -10.02 0.66
N MET A 387 16.01 -9.87 -0.30
CA MET A 387 14.58 -9.95 -0.02
C MET A 387 14.17 -11.35 0.41
N GLN A 388 14.63 -12.40 -0.26
CA GLN A 388 14.33 -13.79 0.14
C GLN A 388 14.74 -14.05 1.59
N ASN A 389 15.93 -13.61 1.99
CA ASN A 389 16.41 -13.76 3.37
C ASN A 389 15.55 -12.96 4.36
N LEU A 390 15.19 -11.73 4.01
CA LEU A 390 14.41 -10.84 4.86
C LEU A 390 12.96 -11.31 5.05
N PHE A 391 12.26 -11.68 3.96
CA PHE A 391 10.83 -11.97 3.95
C PHE A 391 10.50 -13.43 4.26
N SER A 392 11.42 -14.38 4.00
CA SER A 392 11.18 -15.80 4.32
C SER A 392 11.10 -16.07 5.81
N GLN A 393 11.57 -15.15 6.66
CA GLN A 393 11.69 -15.32 8.12
C GLN A 393 12.58 -16.51 8.56
N LYS A 394 13.28 -17.14 7.61
CA LYS A 394 14.20 -18.27 7.87
C LYS A 394 15.59 -17.79 8.25
N HIS A 395 16.01 -16.63 7.76
CA HIS A 395 17.30 -16.05 8.07
C HIS A 395 17.34 -15.55 9.53
N PRO A 396 18.46 -15.71 10.28
CA PRO A 396 18.59 -15.20 11.65
C PRO A 396 18.31 -13.69 11.77
N ASP A 397 18.70 -12.91 10.75
CA ASP A 397 18.50 -11.46 10.72
C ASP A 397 17.11 -11.02 10.26
N ALA A 398 16.24 -11.96 9.87
CA ALA A 398 14.88 -11.64 9.47
C ALA A 398 14.09 -11.11 10.68
N PRO A 399 13.29 -10.04 10.51
CA PRO A 399 12.50 -9.47 11.58
C PRO A 399 11.45 -10.47 12.06
N LYS A 400 11.41 -10.71 13.36
CA LYS A 400 10.46 -11.58 14.05
C LYS A 400 9.83 -10.82 15.19
N ASP A 401 8.51 -10.75 15.20
CA ASP A 401 7.71 -10.13 16.26
C ASP A 401 7.99 -8.64 16.55
N ILE A 402 8.62 -7.93 15.60
CA ILE A 402 8.99 -6.51 15.73
C ILE A 402 8.39 -5.66 14.60
N GLY A 403 8.26 -4.36 14.83
CA GLY A 403 8.01 -3.38 13.78
C GLY A 403 9.28 -3.12 12.95
N TRP A 404 9.14 -3.09 11.63
CA TRP A 404 10.27 -2.93 10.74
C TRP A 404 9.91 -2.26 9.41
N SER A 405 10.93 -1.69 8.76
CA SER A 405 10.79 -1.04 7.47
C SER A 405 11.84 -1.53 6.47
N LEU A 406 11.43 -1.72 5.21
CA LEU A 406 12.30 -1.92 4.07
C LEU A 406 12.42 -0.63 3.27
N HIS A 407 13.61 -0.06 3.22
CA HIS A 407 13.95 1.03 2.31
C HIS A 407 14.50 0.42 1.01
N GLY A 408 13.60 0.16 0.08
CA GLY A 408 13.85 -0.43 -1.23
C GLY A 408 14.41 0.57 -2.22
N VAL A 409 15.65 1.02 -1.97
CA VAL A 409 16.32 2.05 -2.76
C VAL A 409 17.71 1.59 -3.18
N GLN A 410 18.32 2.28 -4.14
CA GLN A 410 19.72 2.10 -4.48
C GLN A 410 20.45 3.44 -4.32
N GLY A 411 21.51 3.40 -3.52
CA GLY A 411 22.39 4.53 -3.24
C GLY A 411 23.37 4.78 -4.37
N PHE A 412 24.12 5.88 -4.27
CA PHE A 412 25.06 6.29 -5.31
C PHE A 412 26.19 5.27 -5.53
N GLN A 413 26.74 4.71 -4.45
CA GLN A 413 27.84 3.73 -4.53
C GLN A 413 27.42 2.43 -5.23
N GLY A 414 26.18 1.95 -5.03
CA GLY A 414 25.67 0.75 -5.69
C GLY A 414 25.22 0.98 -7.14
N SER A 415 25.37 2.19 -7.68
CA SER A 415 24.77 2.62 -8.95
C SER A 415 25.74 2.80 -10.12
N TYR A 416 26.96 2.31 -9.96
CA TYR A 416 27.94 2.30 -11.04
C TYR A 416 27.47 1.32 -12.13
N ASN A 417 27.21 1.84 -13.33
CA ASN A 417 26.99 1.02 -14.51
C ASN A 417 28.34 0.81 -15.21
N GLU A 418 28.82 -0.43 -15.24
CA GLU A 418 30.07 -0.80 -15.92
C GLU A 418 29.95 -0.63 -17.44
N GLU A 419 28.78 -0.89 -18.03
CA GLU A 419 28.56 -0.82 -19.49
C GLU A 419 28.66 0.62 -20.00
N ASP A 420 28.10 1.57 -19.24
CA ASP A 420 28.10 2.99 -19.59
C ASP A 420 29.21 3.79 -18.87
N ALA A 421 30.01 3.15 -18.01
CA ALA A 421 30.99 3.76 -17.11
C ALA A 421 30.47 5.02 -16.38
N THR A 422 29.18 5.05 -16.02
CA THR A 422 28.51 6.24 -15.45
C THR A 422 27.66 5.88 -14.23
N TYR A 423 27.39 6.89 -13.40
CA TYR A 423 26.48 6.78 -12.26
C TYR A 423 25.05 7.09 -12.67
N LEU A 424 24.12 6.21 -12.30
CA LEU A 424 22.71 6.39 -12.56
C LEU A 424 22.11 7.49 -11.67
N LEU A 425 21.22 8.32 -12.23
CA LEU A 425 20.40 9.28 -11.52
C LEU A 425 19.38 8.57 -10.62
N PRO A 426 18.86 9.24 -9.55
CA PRO A 426 17.90 8.62 -8.64
C PRO A 426 16.68 7.99 -9.32
N LYS A 427 16.13 8.66 -10.34
CA LYS A 427 14.98 8.17 -11.12
C LYS A 427 15.31 6.94 -11.97
N GLU A 428 16.53 6.85 -12.50
CA GLU A 428 17.02 5.70 -13.28
C GLU A 428 17.17 4.48 -12.36
N ARG A 429 17.78 4.69 -11.19
CA ARG A 429 17.90 3.66 -10.16
C ARG A 429 16.54 3.14 -9.71
N ALA A 430 15.60 4.04 -9.39
CA ALA A 430 14.25 3.67 -9.00
C ALA A 430 13.54 2.87 -10.09
N SER A 431 13.69 3.24 -11.36
CA SER A 431 13.07 2.53 -12.48
C SER A 431 13.64 1.13 -12.73
N ILE A 432 14.80 0.81 -12.17
CA ILE A 432 15.41 -0.54 -12.20
C ILE A 432 15.01 -1.34 -10.96
N VAL A 433 15.09 -0.72 -9.77
CA VAL A 433 14.86 -1.39 -8.48
C VAL A 433 13.38 -1.63 -8.23
N ASN A 434 12.53 -0.64 -8.49
CA ASN A 434 11.12 -0.68 -8.14
C ASN A 434 10.39 -1.84 -8.83
N PRO A 435 10.51 -2.08 -10.16
CA PRO A 435 9.81 -3.20 -10.80
C PRO A 435 10.21 -4.56 -10.21
N LYS A 436 11.50 -4.76 -9.92
CA LYS A 436 12.00 -6.00 -9.30
C LYS A 436 11.40 -6.19 -7.91
N LEU A 437 11.50 -5.17 -7.06
CA LEU A 437 10.98 -5.23 -5.70
C LEU A 437 9.46 -5.47 -5.68
N ILE A 438 8.70 -4.81 -6.56
CA ILE A 438 7.25 -4.98 -6.66
C ILE A 438 6.88 -6.36 -7.19
N HIS A 439 7.60 -6.88 -8.18
CA HIS A 439 7.41 -8.25 -8.66
C HIS A 439 7.54 -9.26 -7.53
N LEU A 440 8.59 -9.12 -6.72
CA LEU A 440 8.87 -9.96 -5.57
C LEU A 440 7.80 -9.83 -4.46
N LEU A 441 7.34 -8.61 -4.17
CA LEU A 441 6.28 -8.39 -3.18
C LEU A 441 4.91 -8.91 -3.60
N ARG A 442 4.58 -8.97 -4.90
CA ARG A 442 3.29 -9.53 -5.35
C ARG A 442 3.14 -11.03 -5.07
N GLY A 443 4.24 -11.72 -4.82
CA GLY A 443 4.22 -13.09 -4.34
C GLY A 443 3.91 -13.19 -2.83
N PRO A 444 4.25 -14.33 -2.19
CA PRO A 444 3.95 -14.56 -0.78
C PRO A 444 4.65 -13.57 0.17
N TRP A 445 5.66 -12.84 -0.30
CA TRP A 445 6.46 -11.95 0.55
C TRP A 445 5.70 -10.71 1.01
N SER A 446 4.66 -10.26 0.30
CA SER A 446 3.80 -9.19 0.82
C SER A 446 3.13 -9.56 2.14
N LEU A 447 2.83 -10.84 2.38
CA LEU A 447 2.20 -11.29 3.64
C LEU A 447 3.10 -11.05 4.85
N SER A 448 4.41 -11.18 4.67
CA SER A 448 5.40 -10.88 5.71
C SER A 448 5.80 -9.40 5.76
N ALA A 449 5.39 -8.58 4.79
CA ALA A 449 5.80 -7.18 4.71
C ALA A 449 5.16 -6.32 5.81
N ASN A 450 5.96 -5.43 6.39
CA ASN A 450 5.51 -4.34 7.27
C ASN A 450 5.58 -2.99 6.54
N ALA A 451 6.47 -2.05 6.87
CA ALA A 451 6.59 -0.83 6.09
C ALA A 451 7.53 -1.00 4.88
N VAL A 452 7.12 -0.61 3.66
CA VAL A 452 8.00 -0.63 2.48
C VAL A 452 8.06 0.76 1.87
N LEU A 453 9.27 1.30 1.76
CA LEU A 453 9.53 2.66 1.32
C LEU A 453 10.36 2.66 0.05
N LEU A 454 9.89 3.37 -0.97
CA LEU A 454 10.53 3.45 -2.29
C LEU A 454 10.85 4.90 -2.68
N ASP A 455 11.83 5.05 -3.57
CA ASP A 455 12.01 6.27 -4.36
C ASP A 455 10.99 6.27 -5.51
N PHE A 456 10.39 7.43 -5.79
CA PHE A 456 9.42 7.63 -6.87
C PHE A 456 8.26 6.63 -6.84
N PHE A 457 7.55 6.53 -5.72
CA PHE A 457 6.53 5.50 -5.50
C PHE A 457 5.44 5.44 -6.59
N ALA A 458 5.13 6.58 -7.25
CA ALA A 458 4.14 6.64 -8.33
C ALA A 458 4.53 5.81 -9.57
N ASN A 459 5.79 5.41 -9.68
CA ASN A 459 6.28 4.46 -10.67
C ASN A 459 5.92 2.99 -10.34
N THR A 460 5.18 2.76 -9.25
CA THR A 460 4.80 1.44 -8.75
C THR A 460 3.31 1.36 -8.45
N ASN A 461 2.82 0.15 -8.22
CA ASN A 461 1.49 -0.09 -7.65
C ASN A 461 1.54 -0.43 -6.15
N LEU A 462 2.55 0.07 -5.42
CA LEU A 462 2.79 -0.29 -4.02
C LEU A 462 1.57 -0.06 -3.13
N VAL A 463 0.82 1.03 -3.34
CA VAL A 463 -0.38 1.35 -2.56
C VAL A 463 -1.46 0.28 -2.78
N ASP A 464 -1.78 -0.05 -4.04
CA ASP A 464 -2.79 -1.06 -4.35
C ASP A 464 -2.39 -2.43 -3.81
N LEU A 465 -1.11 -2.78 -3.93
CA LEU A 465 -0.57 -4.01 -3.36
C LEU A 465 -0.75 -4.05 -1.84
N ALA A 466 -0.37 -2.99 -1.13
CA ALA A 466 -0.52 -2.93 0.32
C ALA A 466 -2.00 -3.02 0.76
N VAL A 467 -2.90 -2.30 0.09
CA VAL A 467 -4.35 -2.36 0.37
C VAL A 467 -4.89 -3.77 0.16
N TYR A 468 -4.55 -4.41 -0.96
CA TYR A 468 -4.99 -5.77 -1.26
C TYR A 468 -4.43 -6.78 -0.25
N THR A 469 -3.13 -6.73 0.02
CA THR A 469 -2.48 -7.64 0.96
C THR A 469 -3.07 -7.50 2.36
N ASN A 470 -3.32 -6.28 2.84
CA ASN A 470 -3.91 -6.09 4.17
C ASN A 470 -5.32 -6.68 4.27
N ARG A 471 -6.16 -6.54 3.23
CA ARG A 471 -7.45 -7.22 3.17
C ARG A 471 -7.30 -8.75 3.22
N TYR A 472 -6.31 -9.28 2.51
CA TYR A 472 -6.02 -10.70 2.53
C TYR A 472 -5.56 -11.17 3.93
N LYS A 473 -4.66 -10.43 4.60
CA LYS A 473 -4.21 -10.73 5.97
C LYS A 473 -5.39 -10.79 6.95
N ILE A 474 -6.35 -9.88 6.85
CA ILE A 474 -7.58 -9.90 7.67
C ILE A 474 -8.36 -11.21 7.48
N LEU A 475 -8.65 -11.56 6.22
CA LEU A 475 -9.44 -12.75 5.90
C LEU A 475 -8.74 -14.02 6.38
N HIS A 476 -7.43 -14.11 6.19
CA HIS A 476 -6.65 -15.26 6.61
C HIS A 476 -6.59 -15.42 8.14
N ASN A 477 -6.39 -14.32 8.87
CA ASN A 477 -6.41 -14.35 10.35
C ASN A 477 -7.78 -14.78 10.88
N ALA A 478 -8.88 -14.29 10.31
CA ALA A 478 -10.23 -14.67 10.71
C ALA A 478 -10.52 -16.16 10.47
N MET A 479 -10.01 -16.74 9.37
CA MET A 479 -10.15 -18.17 9.10
C MET A 479 -9.34 -19.02 10.09
N ASN A 480 -8.15 -18.59 10.48
CA ASN A 480 -7.34 -19.30 11.47
C ASN A 480 -8.00 -19.25 12.86
N GLU A 481 -8.61 -18.14 13.25
CA GLU A 481 -9.39 -18.05 14.51
C GLU A 481 -10.64 -18.95 14.50
N ALA A 482 -11.36 -19.01 13.37
CA ALA A 482 -12.55 -19.86 13.24
C ALA A 482 -12.20 -21.37 13.33
N VAL A 483 -11.08 -21.79 12.73
CA VAL A 483 -10.61 -23.18 12.80
C VAL A 483 -10.20 -23.58 14.23
N VAL A 484 -9.67 -22.65 15.02
CA VAL A 484 -9.32 -22.90 16.43
C VAL A 484 -10.57 -23.05 17.30
N LEU A 485 -11.65 -22.33 17.00
CA LEU A 485 -12.91 -22.42 17.75
C LEU A 485 -13.70 -23.72 17.49
N ASP A 486 -13.54 -24.34 16.31
CA ASP A 486 -14.20 -25.62 15.98
C ASP A 486 -13.48 -26.86 16.54
N ILE A 487 -12.35 -26.69 17.24
CA ILE A 487 -11.55 -27.79 17.82
C ILE A 487 -11.73 -27.92 19.35
N GLN A 488 -12.66 -27.17 19.97
CA GLN A 488 -12.95 -27.26 21.42
C GLN A 488 -14.13 -28.17 21.78
#